data_AF-A0A059WW68-F1
#
_entry.id   AF-A0A059WW68-F1
#
_cell.length_a   1.000
_cell.length_b   1.000
_cell.length_c   1.000
_cell.angle_alpha   90.00
_cell.angle_beta   90.00
_cell.angle_gamma   90.00
#
_symmetry.space_group_name_H-M   'P 1'
#
loop_
_entity.id
_entity.type
_entity.pdbx_description
1 polymer ?
#
loop_
_entity_poly.entity_id
_entity_poly.type
_entity_poly.pdbx_seq_one_letter_code
_entity_poly.pdbx_strand_id
1 'polypeptide(L)'
;MRSQHLPNLVDTQNLPDHREVAIDRVGVTNLRFPIQVRDKAHATQNTIATVALTVDLPHHFKGTHMSRFVEVLNEHGSLIHVDNIRVILRHLQKRLHSKQAHVEFEFPYFIEKHAPVSGAAGLMDYTVKLSATATHDDSDFVVTVIVPVTTLCPCSKAISRHGAHNQRSQVT
;
A
#
# COMPACT_ATOMS: atom_id res chain seq x y z
N MET A 1 -39.29 -3.52 19.01
CA MET A 1 -38.17 -2.88 19.75
C MET A 1 -38.21 -1.39 19.44
N ARG A 2 -38.40 -0.54 20.45
CA ARG A 2 -38.47 0.93 20.27
C ARG A 2 -37.08 1.45 19.91
N SER A 3 -36.96 2.11 18.76
CA SER A 3 -35.77 2.88 18.38
C SER A 3 -35.59 3.99 19.42
N GLN A 4 -34.56 3.86 20.25
CA GLN A 4 -34.15 4.93 21.15
C GLN A 4 -33.48 6.00 20.28
N HIS A 5 -34.04 7.20 20.31
CA HIS A 5 -33.46 8.37 19.64
C HIS A 5 -32.16 8.72 20.39
N LEU A 6 -31.03 8.26 19.85
CA LEU A 6 -29.72 8.65 20.36
C LEU A 6 -29.59 10.18 20.20
N PRO A 7 -29.18 10.91 21.25
CA PRO A 7 -28.90 12.34 21.12
C PRO A 7 -27.85 12.54 20.02
N ASN A 8 -28.03 13.58 19.21
CA ASN A 8 -27.14 13.90 18.11
C ASN A 8 -25.73 14.15 18.68
N LEU A 9 -24.82 13.21 18.47
CA LEU A 9 -23.46 13.27 19.02
C LEU A 9 -22.72 14.41 18.31
N VAL A 10 -22.06 15.27 19.09
CA VAL A 10 -21.26 16.38 18.55
C VAL A 10 -20.08 15.81 17.78
N ASP A 11 -19.92 16.25 16.52
CA ASP A 11 -18.77 15.93 15.70
C ASP A 11 -17.52 16.68 16.19
N THR A 12 -16.81 16.05 17.12
CA THR A 12 -15.63 16.64 17.76
C THR A 12 -14.43 16.80 16.82
N GLN A 13 -14.39 16.07 15.70
CA GLN A 13 -13.25 16.10 14.78
C GLN A 13 -13.32 17.29 13.81
N ASN A 14 -14.54 17.73 13.49
CA ASN A 14 -14.79 18.94 12.72
C ASN A 14 -14.75 20.24 13.55
N LEU A 15 -14.44 20.16 14.84
CA LEU A 15 -14.25 21.36 15.64
C LEU A 15 -12.97 22.11 15.22
N PRO A 16 -12.96 23.45 15.33
CA PRO A 16 -11.75 24.24 15.11
C PRO A 16 -10.61 23.81 16.03
N ASP A 17 -9.39 23.81 15.50
CA ASP A 17 -8.17 23.67 16.27
C ASP A 17 -7.44 25.01 16.37
N HIS A 18 -7.09 25.40 17.59
CA HIS A 18 -6.44 26.67 17.92
C HIS A 18 -4.94 26.52 18.18
N ARG A 19 -4.40 25.30 18.11
CA ARG A 19 -2.98 25.03 18.37
C ARG A 19 -2.06 25.44 17.21
N GLU A 20 -2.64 25.71 16.03
CA GLU A 20 -1.92 26.10 14.81
C GLU A 20 -0.88 25.06 14.35
N VAL A 21 -1.06 23.79 14.71
CA VAL A 21 -0.18 22.68 14.30
C VAL A 21 -0.84 21.87 13.19
N ALA A 22 -0.25 21.88 11.99
CA ALA A 22 -0.65 20.98 10.91
C ALA A 22 -0.07 19.56 11.12
N ILE A 23 -0.74 18.54 10.59
CA ILE A 23 -0.23 17.16 10.58
C ILE A 23 0.06 16.77 9.13
N ASP A 24 1.31 16.39 8.87
CA ASP A 24 1.75 16.03 7.52
C ASP A 24 1.04 14.78 6.99
N ARG A 25 0.89 13.74 7.82
CA ARG A 25 0.17 12.51 7.46
C ARG A 25 -0.63 11.98 8.66
N VAL A 26 -1.95 11.86 8.46
CA VAL A 26 -2.87 11.21 9.40
C VAL A 26 -3.79 10.25 8.64
N GLY A 27 -4.10 9.10 9.24
CA GLY A 27 -5.01 8.12 8.65
C GLY A 27 -4.85 6.74 9.26
N VAL A 28 -5.05 5.70 8.44
CA VAL A 28 -5.03 4.30 8.85
C VAL A 28 -3.85 3.57 8.20
N THR A 29 -3.17 2.73 8.98
CA THR A 29 -2.03 1.92 8.54
C THR A 29 -2.19 0.48 9.01
N ASN A 30 -1.47 -0.46 8.39
CA ASN A 30 -1.53 -1.89 8.72
C ASN A 30 -2.92 -2.51 8.55
N LEU A 31 -3.73 -1.97 7.64
CA LEU A 31 -5.03 -2.54 7.31
C LEU A 31 -4.85 -3.72 6.36
N ARG A 32 -5.26 -4.92 6.76
CA ARG A 32 -5.26 -6.08 5.85
C ARG A 32 -6.51 -6.05 4.97
N PHE A 33 -6.31 -6.08 3.65
CA PHE A 33 -7.39 -5.98 2.68
C PHE A 33 -7.20 -6.96 1.53
N PRO A 34 -8.24 -7.73 1.13
CA PRO A 34 -8.16 -8.62 -0.02
C PRO A 34 -8.13 -7.79 -1.31
N ILE A 35 -7.17 -8.08 -2.17
CA ILE A 35 -7.02 -7.38 -3.45
C ILE A 35 -6.88 -8.35 -4.61
N GLN A 36 -7.19 -7.86 -5.80
CA GLN A 36 -6.89 -8.50 -7.06
C GLN A 36 -5.91 -7.63 -7.85
N VAL A 37 -4.78 -8.20 -8.24
CA VAL A 37 -3.72 -7.52 -9.00
C VAL A 37 -3.76 -8.03 -10.43
N ARG A 38 -3.73 -7.13 -11.41
CA ARG A 38 -3.73 -7.47 -12.83
C ARG A 38 -2.33 -7.32 -13.42
N ASP A 39 -1.83 -8.36 -14.09
CA ASP A 39 -0.55 -8.35 -14.76
C ASP A 39 -0.62 -7.80 -16.20
N LYS A 40 0.54 -7.74 -16.88
CA LYS A 40 0.64 -7.25 -18.27
C LYS A 40 0.01 -8.19 -19.30
N ALA A 41 -0.18 -9.46 -18.96
CA ALA A 41 -0.87 -10.45 -19.80
C ALA A 41 -2.39 -10.44 -19.56
N HIS A 42 -2.90 -9.46 -18.81
CA HIS A 42 -4.29 -9.35 -18.35
C HIS A 42 -4.76 -10.52 -17.46
N ALA A 43 -3.84 -11.32 -16.93
CA ALA A 43 -4.17 -12.29 -15.90
C ALA A 43 -4.31 -11.59 -14.54
N THR A 44 -5.23 -12.10 -13.72
CA THR A 44 -5.51 -11.55 -12.39
C THR A 44 -5.04 -12.51 -11.31
N GLN A 45 -4.35 -11.99 -10.30
CA GLN A 45 -3.95 -12.74 -9.11
C GLN A 45 -4.64 -12.16 -7.87
N ASN A 46 -5.36 -13.00 -7.14
CA ASN A 46 -5.94 -12.61 -5.86
C ASN A 46 -4.88 -12.75 -4.76
N THR A 47 -4.74 -11.73 -3.93
CA THR A 47 -3.77 -11.70 -2.82
C THR A 47 -4.33 -10.88 -1.66
N ILE A 48 -3.58 -10.80 -0.56
CA ILE A 48 -3.92 -9.95 0.59
C ILE A 48 -2.86 -8.86 0.68
N ALA A 49 -3.30 -7.61 0.69
CA ALA A 49 -2.42 -6.47 0.89
C ALA A 49 -2.47 -5.95 2.32
N THR A 50 -1.35 -5.43 2.77
CA THR A 50 -1.27 -4.48 3.89
C THR A 50 -1.38 -3.07 3.30
N VAL A 51 -2.36 -2.31 3.76
CA VAL A 51 -2.73 -1.01 3.20
C VAL A 51 -2.45 0.09 4.21
N ALA A 52 -1.91 1.20 3.73
CA ALA A 52 -1.87 2.48 4.43
C ALA A 52 -2.57 3.55 3.59
N LEU A 53 -3.46 4.31 4.23
CA LEU A 53 -4.20 5.43 3.62
C LEU A 53 -4.05 6.63 4.54
N THR A 54 -3.50 7.72 4.02
CA THR A 54 -3.20 8.91 4.82
C THR A 54 -3.45 10.19 4.02
N VAL A 55 -3.73 11.28 4.72
CA VAL A 55 -3.90 12.63 4.15
C VAL A 55 -3.20 13.66 5.01
N ASP A 56 -2.97 14.86 4.47
CA ASP A 56 -2.57 16.01 5.31
C ASP A 56 -3.77 16.57 6.07
N LEU A 57 -3.53 17.03 7.30
CA LEU A 57 -4.53 17.70 8.13
C LEU A 57 -4.14 19.16 8.32
N PRO A 58 -4.89 20.12 7.74
CA PRO A 58 -4.68 21.53 7.98
C PRO A 58 -4.81 21.90 9.47
N HIS A 59 -4.04 22.88 9.92
CA HIS A 59 -3.96 23.32 11.32
C HIS A 59 -5.28 23.77 11.96
N HIS A 60 -6.33 24.04 11.17
CA HIS A 60 -7.63 24.48 11.65
C HIS A 60 -8.59 23.32 11.93
N PHE A 61 -8.25 22.08 11.56
CA PHE A 61 -9.03 20.89 11.88
C PHE A 61 -8.47 20.18 13.11
N LYS A 62 -9.35 19.83 14.04
CA LYS A 62 -8.96 19.12 15.27
C LYS A 62 -8.63 17.64 15.03
N GLY A 63 -9.18 17.02 13.98
CA GLY A 63 -8.90 15.63 13.64
C GLY A 63 -9.47 15.20 12.29
N THR A 64 -9.22 13.94 11.93
CA THR A 64 -9.73 13.32 10.70
C THR A 64 -10.69 12.16 11.02
N HIS A 65 -11.67 11.98 10.14
CA HIS A 65 -12.69 10.92 10.24
C HIS A 65 -12.12 9.58 9.79
N MET A 66 -11.56 8.82 10.75
CA MET A 66 -10.83 7.57 10.49
C MET A 66 -11.65 6.52 9.73
N SER A 67 -12.98 6.44 9.94
CA SER A 67 -13.82 5.48 9.21
C SER A 67 -13.90 5.78 7.71
N ARG A 68 -13.80 7.05 7.32
CA ARG A 68 -13.92 7.49 5.91
C ARG A 68 -12.83 6.90 5.03
N PHE A 69 -11.65 6.61 5.57
CA PHE A 69 -10.58 5.94 4.82
C PHE A 69 -11.00 4.54 4.38
N VAL A 70 -11.58 3.76 5.30
CA VAL A 70 -12.04 2.39 5.03
C VAL A 70 -13.29 2.39 4.17
N GLU A 71 -14.20 3.35 4.36
CA GLU A 71 -15.35 3.55 3.46
C GLU A 71 -14.90 3.80 2.02
N VAL A 72 -13.97 4.74 1.81
CA VAL A 72 -13.43 5.03 0.47
C VAL A 72 -12.78 3.79 -0.12
N LEU A 73 -11.99 3.04 0.65
CA LEU A 73 -11.37 1.81 0.16
C LEU A 73 -12.41 0.78 -0.28
N ASN A 74 -13.45 0.54 0.53
CA ASN A 74 -14.51 -0.43 0.23
C ASN A 74 -15.33 -0.06 -1.02
N GLU A 75 -15.57 1.23 -1.25
CA GLU A 75 -16.33 1.71 -2.42
C GLU A 75 -15.65 1.40 -3.76
N HIS A 76 -14.33 1.24 -3.78
CA HIS A 76 -13.57 0.94 -4.99
C HIS A 76 -13.36 -0.55 -5.23
N GLY A 77 -13.90 -1.41 -4.35
CA GLY A 77 -13.79 -2.86 -4.44
C GLY A 77 -12.36 -3.39 -4.23
N SER A 78 -12.16 -4.66 -4.58
CA SER A 78 -10.88 -5.35 -4.38
C SER A 78 -9.90 -5.23 -5.56
N LEU A 79 -10.32 -4.73 -6.71
CA LEU A 79 -9.47 -4.66 -7.89
C LEU A 79 -8.48 -3.49 -7.80
N ILE A 80 -7.19 -3.79 -7.62
CA ILE A 80 -6.13 -2.77 -7.57
C ILE A 80 -5.42 -2.71 -8.92
N HIS A 81 -5.56 -1.55 -9.58
CA HIS A 81 -4.87 -1.17 -10.81
C HIS A 81 -4.39 0.27 -10.66
N VAL A 82 -3.34 0.65 -11.39
CA VAL A 82 -2.76 2.02 -11.37
C VAL A 82 -3.86 3.07 -11.57
N ASP A 83 -4.79 2.84 -12.50
CA ASP A 83 -5.90 3.76 -12.75
C ASP A 83 -6.86 3.87 -11.56
N ASN A 84 -7.16 2.76 -10.88
CA ASN A 84 -8.07 2.77 -9.72
C ASN A 84 -7.46 3.49 -8.51
N ILE A 85 -6.14 3.33 -8.31
CA ILE A 85 -5.40 3.99 -7.22
C ILE A 85 -5.52 5.52 -7.32
N ARG A 86 -5.46 6.09 -8.53
CA ARG A 86 -5.66 7.54 -8.74
C ARG A 86 -7.07 8.00 -8.36
N VAL A 87 -8.09 7.16 -8.58
CA VAL A 87 -9.48 7.48 -8.19
C VAL A 87 -9.63 7.43 -6.66
N ILE A 88 -9.07 6.41 -6.01
CA ILE A 88 -9.04 6.29 -4.53
C ILE A 88 -8.44 7.55 -3.91
N LEU A 89 -7.27 7.98 -4.41
CA LEU A 89 -6.59 9.19 -3.92
C LEU A 89 -7.47 10.45 -4.02
N ARG A 90 -8.11 10.67 -5.16
CA ARG A 90 -9.02 11.82 -5.35
C ARG A 90 -10.24 11.73 -4.44
N HIS A 91 -10.77 10.54 -4.21
CA HIS A 91 -11.90 10.35 -3.31
C HIS A 91 -11.49 10.59 -1.85
N LEU A 92 -10.28 10.20 -1.43
CA LEU A 92 -9.73 10.55 -0.12
C LEU A 92 -9.60 12.07 0.05
N GLN A 93 -8.96 12.77 -0.90
CA GLN A 93 -8.85 14.25 -0.86
C GLN A 93 -10.23 14.91 -0.71
N LYS A 94 -11.21 14.48 -1.51
CA LYS A 94 -12.58 15.04 -1.49
C LYS A 94 -13.32 14.75 -0.18
N ARG A 95 -13.30 13.50 0.30
CA ARG A 95 -14.04 13.08 1.51
C ARG A 95 -13.44 13.61 2.81
N LEU A 96 -12.14 13.88 2.81
CA LEU A 96 -11.39 14.33 3.97
C LEU A 96 -10.98 15.80 3.89
N HIS A 97 -11.41 16.52 2.86
CA HIS A 97 -11.12 17.95 2.63
C HIS A 97 -9.62 18.27 2.73
N SER A 98 -8.80 17.42 2.11
CA SER A 98 -7.34 17.47 2.21
C SER A 98 -6.70 17.80 0.85
N LYS A 99 -5.53 18.44 0.87
CA LYS A 99 -4.80 18.83 -0.34
C LYS A 99 -3.96 17.67 -0.89
N GLN A 100 -3.53 16.78 -0.01
CA GLN A 100 -2.65 15.66 -0.28
C GLN A 100 -3.28 14.37 0.24
N ALA A 101 -3.15 13.33 -0.56
CA ALA A 101 -3.49 11.98 -0.14
C ALA A 101 -2.36 11.04 -0.53
N HIS A 102 -2.16 10.02 0.28
CA HIS A 102 -1.18 8.97 0.04
C HIS A 102 -1.82 7.62 0.29
N VAL A 103 -1.54 6.68 -0.61
CA VAL A 103 -1.94 5.29 -0.46
C VAL A 103 -0.75 4.37 -0.71
N GLU A 104 -0.62 3.35 0.11
CA GLU A 104 0.40 2.32 -0.02
C GLU A 104 -0.27 0.95 0.06
N PHE A 105 0.06 0.07 -0.89
CA PHE A 105 -0.38 -1.32 -0.93
C PHE A 105 0.85 -2.21 -0.97
N GLU A 106 1.05 -3.04 0.04
CA GLU A 106 2.14 -4.02 0.10
C GLU A 106 1.57 -5.44 0.09
N PHE A 107 1.98 -6.28 -0.85
CA PHE A 107 1.43 -7.62 -1.02
C PHE A 107 2.45 -8.59 -1.63
N PRO A 108 2.30 -9.92 -1.38
CA PRO A 108 3.03 -10.92 -2.12
C PRO A 108 2.46 -11.07 -3.53
N TYR A 109 3.37 -11.19 -4.50
CA TYR A 109 3.08 -11.44 -5.90
C TYR A 109 3.83 -12.70 -6.36
N PHE A 110 3.13 -13.64 -6.98
CA PHE A 110 3.68 -14.93 -7.40
C PHE A 110 3.93 -14.97 -8.91
N ILE A 111 5.09 -15.48 -9.30
CA ILE A 111 5.45 -15.77 -10.68
C ILE A 111 5.82 -17.25 -10.79
N GLU A 112 5.28 -17.94 -11.80
CA GLU A 112 5.72 -19.28 -12.17
C GLU A 112 7.10 -19.24 -12.82
N LYS A 113 8.01 -20.08 -12.33
CA LYS A 113 9.38 -20.23 -12.84
C LYS A 113 9.67 -21.69 -13.10
N HIS A 114 10.40 -21.94 -14.17
CA HIS A 114 10.88 -23.28 -14.51
C HIS A 114 12.27 -23.53 -13.94
N ALA A 115 12.47 -24.71 -13.37
CA ALA A 115 13.78 -25.18 -12.95
C ALA A 115 14.75 -25.22 -14.16
N PRO A 116 15.99 -24.74 -14.01
CA PRO A 116 16.89 -24.49 -15.15
C PRO A 116 17.34 -25.77 -15.88
N VAL A 117 17.27 -26.93 -15.23
CA VAL A 117 17.68 -28.22 -15.82
C VAL A 117 16.47 -29.11 -16.11
N SER A 118 15.64 -29.39 -15.11
CA SER A 118 14.50 -30.30 -15.27
C SER A 118 13.27 -29.67 -15.94
N GLY A 119 13.20 -28.34 -16.04
CA GLY A 119 12.04 -27.62 -16.55
C GLY A 119 10.80 -27.65 -15.64
N ALA A 120 10.88 -28.30 -14.47
CA ALA A 120 9.76 -28.38 -13.52
C ALA A 120 9.30 -26.98 -13.11
N ALA A 121 7.99 -26.73 -13.19
CA ALA A 121 7.38 -25.46 -12.82
C ALA A 121 7.25 -25.33 -11.28
N GLY A 122 7.49 -24.13 -10.77
CA GLY A 122 7.28 -23.78 -9.37
C GLY A 122 6.95 -22.29 -9.20
N LEU A 123 6.15 -21.96 -8.20
CA LEU A 123 5.81 -20.58 -7.89
C LEU A 123 6.87 -19.93 -6.99
N MET A 124 7.27 -18.71 -7.32
CA MET A 124 8.17 -17.88 -6.53
C MET A 124 7.44 -16.61 -6.11
N ASP A 125 7.49 -16.28 -4.82
CA ASP A 125 6.93 -15.06 -4.27
C ASP A 125 7.93 -13.89 -4.32
N TYR A 126 7.37 -12.69 -4.51
CA TYR A 126 8.05 -11.41 -4.49
C TYR A 126 7.19 -10.46 -3.65
N THR A 127 7.80 -9.61 -2.84
CA THR A 127 7.06 -8.55 -2.15
C THR A 127 6.97 -7.35 -3.07
N VAL A 128 5.75 -6.90 -3.37
CA VAL A 128 5.49 -5.71 -4.18
C VAL A 128 4.86 -4.65 -3.30
N LYS A 129 5.37 -3.41 -3.41
CA LYS A 129 4.78 -2.23 -2.80
C LYS A 129 4.40 -1.22 -3.88
N LEU A 130 3.14 -0.86 -3.93
CA LEU A 130 2.61 0.21 -4.77
C LEU A 130 2.39 1.43 -3.87
N SER A 131 3.11 2.52 -4.12
CA SER A 131 2.99 3.77 -3.37
C SER A 131 2.51 4.86 -4.31
N ALA A 132 1.48 5.60 -3.91
CA ALA A 132 0.93 6.66 -4.73
C ALA A 132 0.60 7.88 -3.88
N THR A 133 0.93 9.05 -4.42
CA THR A 133 0.66 10.34 -3.78
C THR A 133 -0.11 11.21 -4.76
N ALA A 134 -1.15 11.88 -4.28
CA ALA A 134 -1.80 12.96 -5.00
C ALA A 134 -1.58 14.26 -4.25
N THR A 135 -1.16 15.31 -4.96
CA THR A 135 -0.95 16.65 -4.42
C THR A 135 -1.65 17.63 -5.37
N HIS A 136 -2.73 18.25 -4.90
CA HIS A 136 -3.61 19.04 -5.76
C HIS A 136 -4.08 18.21 -6.97
N ASP A 137 -3.69 18.59 -8.19
CA ASP A 137 -4.05 17.91 -9.45
C ASP A 137 -2.97 16.93 -9.96
N ASP A 138 -1.77 16.98 -9.38
CA ASP A 138 -0.66 16.10 -9.74
C ASP A 138 -0.69 14.80 -8.94
N SER A 139 -0.20 13.73 -9.57
CA SER A 139 -0.08 12.43 -8.91
C SER A 139 1.23 11.75 -9.26
N ASP A 140 1.91 11.23 -8.24
CA ASP A 140 3.08 10.38 -8.37
C ASP A 140 2.74 8.93 -8.02
N PHE A 141 3.42 7.99 -8.68
CA PHE A 141 3.22 6.56 -8.51
C PHE A 141 4.54 5.81 -8.59
N VAL A 142 4.88 5.13 -7.50
CA VAL A 142 6.12 4.37 -7.34
C VAL A 142 5.79 2.90 -7.13
N VAL A 143 6.47 2.05 -7.89
CA VAL A 143 6.47 0.60 -7.69
C VAL A 143 7.80 0.19 -7.11
N THR A 144 7.76 -0.50 -5.98
CA THR A 144 8.91 -1.13 -5.34
C THR A 144 8.73 -2.64 -5.37
N VAL A 145 9.78 -3.38 -5.73
CA VAL A 145 9.74 -4.84 -5.78
C VAL A 145 10.94 -5.40 -5.02
N ILE A 146 10.67 -6.17 -3.97
CA ILE A 146 11.70 -6.83 -3.18
C ILE A 146 11.88 -8.23 -3.74
N VAL A 147 13.03 -8.46 -4.37
CA VAL A 147 13.38 -9.71 -5.05
C VAL A 147 14.36 -10.52 -4.21
N PRO A 148 13.98 -11.72 -3.72
CA PRO A 148 14.93 -12.60 -3.06
C PRO A 148 15.86 -13.25 -4.08
N VAL A 149 17.17 -13.14 -3.85
CA VAL A 149 18.22 -13.71 -4.70
C VAL A 149 19.23 -14.48 -3.87
N THR A 150 19.97 -15.38 -4.51
CA THR A 150 21.17 -15.99 -3.93
C THR A 150 22.38 -15.21 -4.41
N THR A 151 23.13 -14.62 -3.49
CA THR A 151 24.40 -13.95 -3.79
C THR A 151 25.56 -14.84 -3.39
N LEU A 152 26.69 -14.72 -4.10
CA LEU A 152 27.90 -15.49 -3.85
C LEU A 152 29.08 -14.54 -3.68
N CYS A 153 29.85 -14.74 -2.61
CA CYS A 153 30.96 -13.85 -2.27
C CYS A 153 32.21 -14.14 -3.11
N PRO A 154 32.64 -13.23 -4.00
CA PRO A 154 33.84 -13.45 -4.83
C PRO A 154 35.11 -13.54 -3.98
N CYS A 155 35.19 -12.80 -2.88
CA CYS A 155 36.34 -12.82 -1.97
C CYS A 155 36.51 -14.20 -1.32
N SER A 156 35.41 -14.83 -0.88
CA SER A 156 35.42 -16.18 -0.30
C SER A 156 35.90 -17.22 -1.31
N LYS A 157 35.46 -17.11 -2.57
CA LYS A 157 35.91 -17.99 -3.64
C LYS A 157 37.41 -17.83 -3.91
N ALA A 158 37.93 -16.61 -3.88
CA ALA A 158 39.32 -16.32 -4.19
C ALA A 158 40.31 -16.94 -3.18
N ILE A 159 39.92 -17.10 -1.91
CA ILE A 159 40.79 -17.63 -0.85
C ILE A 159 40.57 -19.13 -0.54
N SER A 160 39.63 -19.80 -1.23
CA SER A 160 39.22 -21.18 -0.90
C SER A 160 39.56 -22.16 -2.01
N ARG A 161 40.13 -23.33 -1.65
CA ARG A 161 40.41 -24.41 -2.62
C ARG A 161 39.13 -25.02 -3.21
N HIS A 162 38.08 -25.16 -2.41
CA HIS A 162 36.77 -25.67 -2.81
C HIS A 162 35.65 -24.85 -2.19
N GLY A 163 34.51 -24.75 -2.88
CA GLY A 163 33.35 -24.00 -2.43
C GLY A 163 33.52 -22.48 -2.46
N ALA A 164 32.46 -21.79 -2.05
CA ALA A 164 32.41 -20.36 -1.78
C ALA A 164 31.19 -20.08 -0.89
N HIS A 165 31.29 -19.07 -0.02
CA HIS A 165 30.17 -18.61 0.78
C HIS A 165 29.07 -18.00 -0.10
N ASN A 166 27.82 -18.35 0.17
CA ASN A 166 26.63 -17.73 -0.38
C ASN A 166 25.60 -17.45 0.73
N GLN A 167 24.69 -16.53 0.44
CA GLN A 167 23.56 -16.22 1.30
C GLN A 167 22.32 -15.83 0.49
N ARG A 168 21.17 -15.83 1.17
CA ARG A 168 19.98 -15.15 0.65
C ARG A 168 20.17 -13.65 0.81
N SER A 169 19.80 -12.89 -0.21
CA SER A 169 19.79 -11.43 -0.19
C SER A 169 18.48 -10.93 -0.79
N GLN A 170 18.14 -9.67 -0.50
CA GLN A 170 17.01 -8.98 -1.11
C GLN A 170 17.57 -7.82 -1.93
N VAL A 171 17.11 -7.71 -3.18
CA VAL A 171 17.31 -6.53 -4.02
C VAL A 171 15.98 -5.79 -4.06
N THR A 172 16.00 -4.48 -3.81
CA THR A 172 14.81 -3.62 -3.75
C THR A 172 14.91 -2.53 -4.80
#